data_AF-A0A930NLT1-F1
#
_entry.id   AF-A0A930NLT1-F1
#
_cell.length_a   1.000
_cell.length_b   1.000
_cell.length_c   1.000
_cell.angle_alpha   90.00
_cell.angle_beta   90.00
_cell.angle_gamma   90.00
#
_symmetry.space_group_name_H-M   'P 1'
#
loop_
_entity.id
_entity.type
_entity.pdbx_description
1 polymer ?
#
loop_
_entity_poly.entity_id
_entity_poly.type
_entity_poly.pdbx_seq_one_letter_code
_entity_poly.pdbx_strand_id
1 'polypeptide(L)'
;MEKKRRIKTKNILRVVIWILILSFMVICVCYLSWAALFRPVPGNQPELSTKEKEYFNEMEGKEGWGYVQRSIYNIEVNGDPSNQHLINLNKNYAYMFHTKIEDSATFYSLPIKIEDTIALHLYNHIIHKSPRLKRIVIDFSYVERLGDGASIGHSRTEEYAVHGKRLVKLKHDTE
;
A
#
# COMPACT_ATOMS: atom_id res chain seq x y z
N MET A 1 -6.69 71.69 1.11
CA MET A 1 -6.26 70.58 2.01
C MET A 1 -6.68 69.17 1.54
N GLU A 2 -7.67 69.02 0.67
CA GLU A 2 -8.16 67.70 0.22
C GLU A 2 -7.16 66.84 -0.56
N LYS A 3 -6.33 67.43 -1.43
CA LYS A 3 -5.34 66.68 -2.24
C LYS A 3 -4.35 65.88 -1.38
N LYS A 4 -3.82 66.48 -0.30
CA LYS A 4 -2.91 65.81 0.65
C LYS A 4 -3.59 64.66 1.41
N ARG A 5 -4.87 64.83 1.79
CA ARG A 5 -5.66 63.81 2.50
C ARG A 5 -5.94 62.61 1.59
N ARG A 6 -6.34 62.84 0.33
CA ARG A 6 -6.62 61.80 -0.68
C ARG A 6 -5.38 60.96 -1.03
N ILE A 7 -4.19 61.58 -1.11
CA ILE A 7 -2.91 60.89 -1.35
C ILE A 7 -2.54 60.01 -0.14
N LYS A 8 -2.71 60.54 1.09
CA LYS A 8 -2.44 59.78 2.32
C LYS A 8 -3.35 58.55 2.44
N THR A 9 -4.64 58.68 2.11
CA THR A 9 -5.58 57.55 2.09
C THR A 9 -5.26 56.52 1.01
N LYS A 10 -4.85 56.94 -0.19
CA LYS A 10 -4.41 56.01 -1.26
C LYS A 10 -3.16 55.23 -0.88
N ASN A 11 -2.19 55.86 -0.20
CA ASN A 11 -0.99 55.17 0.27
C ASN A 11 -1.29 54.16 1.39
N ILE A 12 -2.17 54.52 2.34
CA ILE A 12 -2.62 53.60 3.40
C ILE A 12 -3.36 52.42 2.79
N LEU A 13 -4.28 52.67 1.86
CA LEU A 13 -5.02 51.63 1.15
C LEU A 13 -4.07 50.67 0.41
N ARG A 14 -3.03 51.22 -0.24
CA ARG A 14 -2.01 50.42 -0.93
C ARG A 14 -1.25 49.50 0.03
N VAL A 15 -0.88 50.00 1.21
CA VAL A 15 -0.20 49.20 2.25
C VAL A 15 -1.11 48.09 2.78
N VAL A 16 -2.38 48.40 3.04
CA VAL A 16 -3.36 47.41 3.51
C VAL A 16 -3.57 46.30 2.47
N ILE A 17 -3.68 46.65 1.18
CA ILE A 17 -3.78 45.67 0.09
C ILE A 17 -2.55 44.76 0.06
N TRP A 18 -1.34 45.31 0.20
CA TRP A 18 -0.12 44.50 0.25
C TRP A 18 -0.09 43.54 1.44
N ILE A 19 -0.56 43.97 2.61
CA ILE A 19 -0.66 43.11 3.80
C ILE A 19 -1.66 41.97 3.59
N LEU A 20 -2.82 42.26 2.97
CA LEU A 20 -3.84 41.25 2.66
C LEU A 20 -3.35 40.21 1.64
N ILE A 21 -2.60 40.65 0.63
CA ILE A 21 -1.99 39.73 -0.34
C ILE A 21 -0.96 38.84 0.36
N LEU A 22 -0.12 39.42 1.22
CA LEU A 22 0.91 38.67 1.94
C LEU A 22 0.27 37.66 2.91
N SER A 23 -0.77 38.05 3.65
CA SER A 23 -1.46 37.14 4.57
C SER A 23 -2.15 36.00 3.81
N PHE A 24 -2.79 36.28 2.68
CA PHE A 24 -3.39 35.26 1.83
C PHE A 24 -2.34 34.27 1.30
N MET A 25 -1.19 34.76 0.84
CA MET A 25 -0.08 33.90 0.40
C MET A 25 0.42 32.98 1.52
N VAL A 26 0.59 33.50 2.74
CA VAL A 26 1.00 32.70 3.90
C VAL A 26 -0.05 31.65 4.24
N ILE A 27 -1.33 32.01 4.28
CA ILE A 27 -2.44 31.08 4.55
C ILE A 27 -2.49 29.99 3.47
N CYS A 28 -2.33 30.33 2.19
CA CYS A 28 -2.27 29.35 1.12
C CYS A 28 -1.10 28.39 1.26
N VAL A 29 0.11 28.87 1.58
CA VAL A 29 1.26 27.99 1.80
C VAL A 29 1.06 27.08 3.02
N CYS A 30 0.55 27.61 4.13
CA CYS A 30 0.22 26.82 5.31
C CYS A 30 -0.86 25.76 5.02
N TYR A 31 -1.92 26.14 4.29
CA TYR A 31 -2.99 25.23 3.92
C TYR A 31 -2.52 24.16 2.93
N LEU A 32 -1.73 24.51 1.92
CA LEU A 32 -1.16 23.55 0.97
C LEU A 32 -0.16 22.60 1.67
N SER A 33 0.62 23.09 2.62
CA SER A 33 1.55 22.27 3.41
C SER A 33 0.80 21.33 4.36
N TRP A 34 -0.23 21.82 5.05
CA TRP A 34 -1.13 21.00 5.87
C TRP A 34 -1.85 19.96 5.02
N ALA A 35 -2.42 20.35 3.89
CA ALA A 35 -3.07 19.44 2.95
C ALA A 35 -2.07 18.44 2.34
N ALA A 36 -0.80 18.78 2.16
CA ALA A 36 0.22 17.82 1.71
C ALA A 36 0.60 16.81 2.81
N LEU A 37 0.63 17.23 4.08
CA LEU A 37 0.88 16.35 5.23
C LEU A 37 -0.28 15.39 5.50
N PHE A 38 -1.52 15.79 5.20
CA PHE A 38 -2.73 14.98 5.43
C PHE A 38 -3.37 14.43 4.16
N ARG A 39 -2.80 14.71 2.98
CA ARG A 39 -3.19 14.00 1.76
C ARG A 39 -2.84 12.53 1.99
N PRO A 40 -3.80 11.59 1.83
CA PRO A 40 -3.46 10.19 1.75
C PRO A 40 -2.49 10.04 0.58
N VAL A 41 -1.22 9.78 0.87
CA VAL A 41 -0.21 9.58 -0.16
C VAL A 41 -0.62 8.31 -0.90
N PRO A 42 -0.91 8.37 -2.22
CA PRO A 42 -1.03 7.15 -2.98
C PRO A 42 0.35 6.49 -2.95
N GLY A 43 0.45 5.35 -2.27
CA GLY A 43 1.71 4.60 -2.13
C GLY A 43 2.45 4.81 -0.81
N ASN A 44 1.82 4.49 0.33
CA ASN A 44 2.55 4.26 1.59
C ASN A 44 3.41 2.99 1.56
N GLN A 45 3.35 2.25 0.44
CA GLN A 45 4.15 1.06 0.20
C GLN A 45 5.53 1.48 -0.32
N PRO A 46 6.62 0.87 0.18
CA PRO A 46 7.94 1.10 -0.40
C PRO A 46 7.96 0.65 -1.87
N GLU A 47 8.90 1.12 -2.67
CA GLU A 47 9.02 0.61 -4.04
C GLU A 47 9.36 -0.90 -4.05
N LEU A 48 8.97 -1.58 -5.13
CA LEU A 48 9.44 -2.94 -5.38
C LEU A 48 10.93 -2.90 -5.73
N SER A 49 11.70 -3.79 -5.12
CA SER A 49 13.08 -4.07 -5.50
C SER A 49 13.16 -4.68 -6.90
N THR A 50 14.33 -4.64 -7.53
CA THR A 50 14.55 -5.22 -8.86
C THR A 50 14.17 -6.70 -8.90
N LYS A 51 14.54 -7.48 -7.86
CA LYS A 51 14.21 -8.90 -7.77
C LYS A 51 12.71 -9.17 -7.64
N GLU A 52 12.01 -8.33 -6.88
CA GLU A 52 10.55 -8.42 -6.78
C GLU A 52 9.92 -8.15 -8.15
N LYS A 53 10.34 -7.08 -8.84
CA LYS A 53 9.82 -6.75 -10.18
C LYS A 53 10.06 -7.89 -11.17
N GLU A 54 11.27 -8.44 -11.22
CA GLU A 54 11.61 -9.56 -12.11
C GLU A 54 10.74 -10.79 -11.82
N TYR A 55 10.64 -11.18 -10.54
CA TYR A 55 9.85 -12.34 -10.14
C TYR A 55 8.35 -12.13 -10.39
N PHE A 56 7.82 -10.93 -10.12
CA PHE A 56 6.40 -10.64 -10.32
C PHE A 56 6.05 -10.68 -11.81
N ASN A 57 6.89 -10.10 -12.66
CA ASN A 57 6.71 -10.18 -14.11
C ASN A 57 6.75 -11.64 -14.62
N GLU A 58 7.60 -12.50 -14.05
CA GLU A 58 7.63 -13.93 -14.39
C GLU A 58 6.31 -14.63 -14.01
N MET A 59 5.77 -14.30 -12.83
CA MET A 59 4.50 -14.86 -12.36
C MET A 59 3.30 -14.36 -13.19
N GLU A 60 3.28 -13.08 -13.54
CA GLU A 60 2.27 -12.46 -14.43
C GLU A 60 2.31 -13.01 -15.86
N GLY A 61 3.45 -13.56 -16.30
CA GLY A 61 3.58 -14.22 -17.60
C GLY A 61 2.92 -15.59 -17.68
N LYS A 62 2.39 -16.13 -16.57
CA LYS A 62 1.70 -17.42 -16.53
C LYS A 62 0.26 -17.28 -16.97
N GLU A 63 -0.22 -18.22 -17.78
CA GLU A 63 -1.61 -18.24 -18.23
C GLU A 63 -2.59 -18.24 -17.04
N GLY A 64 -3.57 -17.33 -17.08
CA GLY A 64 -4.59 -17.16 -16.03
C GLY A 64 -4.12 -16.39 -14.79
N TRP A 65 -2.86 -15.96 -14.71
CA TRP A 65 -2.36 -15.12 -13.62
C TRP A 65 -2.54 -13.65 -13.95
N GLY A 66 -3.24 -12.92 -13.09
CA GLY A 66 -3.37 -11.48 -13.19
C GLY A 66 -2.21 -10.74 -12.53
N TYR A 67 -2.37 -9.42 -12.44
CA TYR A 67 -1.38 -8.52 -11.85
C TYR A 67 -0.98 -8.95 -10.43
N VAL A 68 0.33 -9.08 -10.21
CA VAL A 68 0.91 -9.48 -8.94
C VAL A 68 1.23 -8.23 -8.12
N GLN A 69 0.65 -8.19 -6.93
CA GLN A 69 0.77 -7.08 -6.00
C GLN A 69 1.53 -7.50 -4.75
N ARG A 70 2.20 -6.51 -4.16
CA ARG A 70 2.76 -6.63 -2.82
C ARG A 70 2.20 -5.58 -1.90
N SER A 71 1.76 -6.03 -0.73
CA SER A 71 1.42 -5.17 0.39
C SER A 71 2.30 -5.48 1.59
N ILE A 72 2.82 -4.45 2.24
CA ILE A 72 3.52 -4.53 3.52
C ILE A 72 2.66 -3.83 4.56
N TYR A 73 2.56 -4.41 5.75
CA TYR A 73 1.88 -3.79 6.89
C TYR A 73 2.61 -4.10 8.20
N ASN A 74 2.59 -3.16 9.14
CA ASN A 74 3.16 -3.34 10.48
C ASN A 74 2.23 -4.21 11.35
N ILE A 75 2.80 -5.13 12.13
CA ILE A 75 2.03 -6.12 12.93
C ILE A 75 1.56 -5.55 14.28
N GLU A 76 2.27 -4.56 14.83
CA GLU A 76 2.02 -4.03 16.18
C GLU A 76 0.90 -2.98 16.26
N VAL A 77 0.11 -2.79 15.20
CA VAL A 77 -1.05 -1.89 15.23
C VAL A 77 -2.29 -2.73 15.48
N ASN A 78 -2.74 -2.78 16.73
CA ASN A 78 -4.07 -3.29 17.07
C ASN A 78 -5.12 -2.52 16.25
N GLY A 79 -5.83 -3.21 15.36
CA GLY A 79 -6.98 -2.67 14.64
C GLY A 79 -6.68 -2.18 13.22
N ASP A 80 -7.04 -3.03 12.27
CA ASP A 80 -7.23 -2.75 10.84
C ASP A 80 -5.97 -2.25 10.06
N PRO A 81 -5.43 -3.08 9.13
CA PRO A 81 -4.37 -2.67 8.20
C PRO A 81 -4.68 -1.37 7.43
N SER A 82 -5.97 -1.01 7.28
CA SER A 82 -6.41 0.22 6.62
C SER A 82 -6.00 1.50 7.35
N ASN A 83 -5.72 1.43 8.67
CA ASN A 83 -5.34 2.58 9.49
C ASN A 83 -3.85 2.96 9.39
N GLN A 84 -3.07 2.25 8.55
CA GLN A 84 -1.64 2.52 8.39
C GLN A 84 -1.39 3.59 7.34
N HIS A 85 -1.42 4.85 7.79
CA HIS A 85 -1.03 5.98 6.94
C HIS A 85 0.46 5.98 6.57
N LEU A 86 1.33 5.21 7.25
CA LEU A 86 2.77 5.13 6.95
C LEU A 86 3.30 3.74 7.32
N ILE A 87 3.93 3.05 6.35
CA ILE A 87 4.65 1.79 6.60
C ILE A 87 6.02 2.08 7.22
N ASN A 88 6.32 1.47 8.36
CA ASN A 88 7.60 1.60 9.03
C ASN A 88 8.36 0.27 9.08
N LEU A 89 9.31 0.07 8.16
CA LEU A 89 10.11 -1.17 8.08
C LEU A 89 11.06 -1.39 9.28
N ASN A 90 11.24 -0.39 10.16
CA ASN A 90 11.99 -0.54 11.40
C ASN A 90 11.18 -1.21 12.51
N LYS A 91 9.85 -1.30 12.36
CA LYS A 91 8.95 -2.05 13.25
C LYS A 91 8.69 -3.44 12.68
N ASN A 92 8.19 -4.34 13.52
CA ASN A 92 7.77 -5.66 13.05
C ASN A 92 6.69 -5.53 11.96
N TYR A 93 6.88 -6.26 10.86
CA TYR A 93 6.01 -6.16 9.69
C TYR A 93 5.76 -7.52 9.03
N ALA A 94 4.68 -7.56 8.25
CA ALA A 94 4.29 -8.65 7.39
C ALA A 94 4.45 -8.26 5.92
N TYR A 95 4.79 -9.23 5.10
CA TYR A 95 4.89 -9.13 3.65
C TYR A 95 3.76 -9.95 3.04
N MET A 96 2.93 -9.35 2.20
CA MET A 96 1.84 -10.03 1.49
C MET A 96 2.14 -10.02 -0.01
N PHE A 97 2.22 -11.21 -0.58
CA PHE A 97 2.14 -11.45 -2.02
C PHE A 97 0.68 -11.73 -2.35
N HIS A 98 0.10 -10.99 -3.28
CA HIS A 98 -1.28 -11.17 -3.72
C HIS A 98 -1.36 -11.16 -5.23
N THR A 99 -2.15 -12.06 -5.80
CA THR A 99 -2.54 -11.96 -7.21
C THR A 99 -3.97 -12.43 -7.40
N LYS A 100 -4.61 -11.86 -8.41
CA LYS A 100 -5.91 -12.31 -8.88
C LYS A 100 -5.70 -13.36 -9.97
N ILE A 101 -6.34 -14.52 -9.82
CA ILE A 101 -6.46 -15.52 -10.87
C ILE A 101 -7.69 -15.18 -11.72
N GLU A 102 -7.53 -15.21 -13.03
CA GLU A 102 -8.53 -14.68 -13.96
C GLU A 102 -9.72 -15.62 -14.14
N ASP A 103 -9.47 -16.92 -14.17
CA ASP A 103 -10.47 -17.95 -14.46
C ASP A 103 -10.51 -19.07 -13.40
N SER A 104 -11.65 -19.76 -13.33
CA SER A 104 -11.88 -20.82 -12.35
C SER A 104 -11.00 -22.04 -12.58
N ALA A 105 -10.73 -22.41 -13.85
CA ALA A 105 -9.95 -23.60 -14.16
C ALA A 105 -8.51 -23.45 -13.68
N THR A 106 -7.89 -22.29 -13.91
CA THR A 106 -6.57 -21.95 -13.37
C THR A 106 -6.59 -21.93 -11.84
N PHE A 107 -7.59 -21.30 -11.22
CA PHE A 107 -7.65 -21.18 -9.76
C PHE A 107 -7.76 -22.54 -9.05
N TYR A 108 -8.64 -23.42 -9.53
CA TYR A 108 -8.85 -24.74 -8.95
C TYR A 108 -7.77 -25.76 -9.35
N SER A 109 -6.99 -25.49 -10.39
CA SER A 109 -5.85 -26.34 -10.79
C SER A 109 -4.52 -25.94 -10.17
N LEU A 110 -4.46 -24.80 -9.45
CA LEU A 110 -3.27 -24.38 -8.72
C LEU A 110 -2.74 -25.51 -7.82
N PRO A 111 -1.43 -25.84 -7.88
CA PRO A 111 -0.86 -26.91 -7.08
C PRO A 111 -1.15 -26.77 -5.58
N ILE A 112 -1.34 -27.89 -4.89
CA ILE A 112 -1.71 -27.93 -3.46
C ILE A 112 -0.69 -27.20 -2.57
N LYS A 113 0.58 -27.12 -3.00
CA LYS A 113 1.69 -26.50 -2.26
C LYS A 113 2.29 -25.28 -2.97
N ILE A 114 1.52 -24.62 -3.84
CA ILE A 114 2.01 -23.46 -4.58
C ILE A 114 2.34 -22.31 -3.61
N GLU A 115 1.53 -22.09 -2.57
CA GLU A 115 1.77 -21.09 -1.53
C GLU A 115 3.08 -21.34 -0.79
N ASP A 116 3.32 -22.59 -0.36
CA ASP A 116 4.55 -22.98 0.34
C ASP A 116 5.79 -22.68 -0.53
N THR A 117 5.68 -23.00 -1.82
CA THR A 117 6.76 -22.84 -2.80
C THR A 117 7.08 -21.37 -3.02
N ILE A 118 6.06 -20.54 -3.24
CA ILE A 118 6.22 -19.09 -3.44
C ILE A 118 6.75 -18.44 -2.16
N ALA A 119 6.19 -18.75 -0.98
CA ALA A 119 6.65 -18.20 0.28
C ALA A 119 8.14 -18.50 0.53
N LEU A 120 8.55 -19.74 0.29
CA LEU A 120 9.94 -20.17 0.45
C LEU A 120 10.86 -19.47 -0.56
N HIS A 121 10.44 -19.33 -1.82
CA HIS A 121 11.22 -18.66 -2.85
C HIS A 121 11.39 -17.17 -2.54
N LEU A 122 10.29 -16.49 -2.19
CA LEU A 122 10.28 -15.10 -1.78
C LEU A 122 11.25 -14.86 -0.62
N TYR A 123 11.16 -15.65 0.44
CA TYR A 123 11.99 -15.51 1.64
C TYR A 123 13.48 -15.78 1.40
N ASN A 124 13.81 -16.74 0.54
CA ASN A 124 15.20 -17.15 0.32
C ASN A 124 15.94 -16.33 -0.73
N HIS A 125 15.24 -15.88 -1.77
CA HIS A 125 15.88 -15.34 -2.98
C HIS A 125 15.50 -13.90 -3.30
N ILE A 126 14.26 -13.49 -2.98
CA ILE A 126 13.68 -12.23 -3.45
C ILE A 126 13.75 -11.14 -2.37
N ILE A 127 13.16 -11.42 -1.20
CA ILE A 127 13.00 -10.44 -0.11
C ILE A 127 14.30 -10.30 0.68
N HIS A 128 14.64 -9.08 1.06
CA HIS A 128 15.74 -8.83 1.99
C HIS A 128 15.44 -9.42 3.38
N LYS A 129 16.39 -10.19 3.92
CA LYS A 129 16.26 -10.84 5.24
C LYS A 129 16.39 -9.83 6.39
N SER A 130 15.31 -9.10 6.65
CA SER A 130 15.19 -8.21 7.80
C SER A 130 14.80 -8.98 9.06
N PRO A 131 15.42 -8.75 10.22
CA PRO A 131 14.96 -9.31 11.49
C PRO A 131 13.58 -8.77 11.90
N ARG A 132 13.10 -7.71 11.25
CA ARG A 132 11.77 -7.10 11.45
C ARG A 132 10.67 -7.76 10.61
N LEU A 133 11.03 -8.52 9.58
CA LEU A 133 10.06 -9.34 8.86
C LEU A 133 9.62 -10.49 9.77
N LYS A 134 8.35 -10.53 10.14
CA LYS A 134 7.80 -11.56 11.04
C LYS A 134 6.80 -12.48 10.37
N ARG A 135 6.16 -12.03 9.28
CA ARG A 135 5.18 -12.84 8.54
C ARG A 135 5.31 -12.67 7.04
N ILE A 136 5.05 -13.75 6.31
CA ILE A 136 4.81 -13.75 4.87
C ILE A 136 3.40 -14.31 4.65
N VAL A 137 2.61 -13.64 3.85
CA VAL A 137 1.24 -14.03 3.47
C VAL A 137 1.22 -14.22 1.96
N ILE A 138 0.72 -15.36 1.52
CA ILE A 138 0.47 -15.63 0.10
C ILE A 138 -1.04 -15.67 -0.08
N ASP A 139 -1.55 -14.83 -0.97
CA ASP A 139 -2.98 -14.74 -1.26
C ASP A 139 -3.23 -14.87 -2.76
N PHE A 140 -4.16 -15.76 -3.11
CA PHE A 140 -4.74 -15.85 -4.44
C PHE A 140 -6.22 -15.55 -4.34
N SER A 141 -6.72 -14.68 -5.22
CA SER A 141 -8.16 -14.42 -5.30
C SER A 141 -8.71 -14.70 -6.69
N TYR A 142 -9.94 -15.20 -6.76
CA TYR A 142 -10.70 -15.38 -7.99
C TYR A 142 -12.10 -14.83 -7.79
N VAL A 143 -12.67 -14.20 -8.82
CA VAL A 143 -14.04 -13.67 -8.76
C VAL A 143 -14.87 -14.36 -9.84
N GLU A 144 -15.79 -15.19 -9.40
CA GLU A 144 -16.75 -15.89 -10.25
C GLU A 144 -17.97 -15.01 -10.49
N ARG A 145 -18.38 -14.85 -11.75
CA ARG A 145 -19.61 -14.13 -12.10
C ARG A 145 -20.76 -15.14 -12.19
N LEU A 146 -21.81 -14.92 -11.42
CA LEU A 146 -22.97 -15.81 -11.37
C LEU A 146 -24.07 -15.47 -12.39
N GLY A 147 -24.03 -14.26 -12.97
CA GLY A 147 -25.13 -13.69 -13.75
C GLY A 147 -25.85 -12.56 -12.99
N ASP A 148 -26.69 -11.78 -13.67
CA ASP A 148 -27.52 -10.70 -13.10
C ASP A 148 -26.77 -9.66 -12.24
N GLY A 149 -25.49 -9.46 -12.51
CA GLY A 149 -24.62 -8.58 -11.74
C GLY A 149 -24.12 -9.16 -10.42
N ALA A 150 -24.48 -10.41 -10.08
CA ALA A 150 -23.98 -11.12 -8.92
C ALA A 150 -22.60 -11.74 -9.18
N SER A 151 -21.77 -11.78 -8.14
CA SER A 151 -20.45 -12.42 -8.16
C SER A 151 -20.09 -13.03 -6.82
N ILE A 152 -19.26 -14.08 -6.83
CA ILE A 152 -18.70 -14.73 -5.64
C ILE A 152 -17.18 -14.60 -5.70
N GLY A 153 -16.59 -14.18 -4.57
CA GLY A 153 -15.14 -14.20 -4.38
C GLY A 153 -14.69 -15.52 -3.79
N HIS A 154 -13.63 -16.08 -4.35
CA HIS A 154 -12.90 -17.24 -3.85
C HIS A 154 -11.49 -16.80 -3.49
N SER A 155 -10.95 -17.28 -2.37
CA SER A 155 -9.56 -17.00 -2.00
C SER A 155 -8.85 -18.24 -1.47
N ARG A 156 -7.55 -18.28 -1.71
CA ARG A 156 -6.61 -19.21 -1.08
C ARG A 156 -5.53 -18.37 -0.42
N THR A 157 -5.55 -18.34 0.91
CA THR A 157 -4.63 -17.53 1.71
C THR A 157 -3.87 -18.44 2.65
N GLU A 158 -2.55 -18.29 2.68
CA GLU A 158 -1.68 -19.01 3.61
C GLU A 158 -0.69 -18.05 4.27
N GLU A 159 -0.54 -18.18 5.58
CA GLU A 159 0.36 -17.35 6.37
C GLU A 159 1.55 -18.14 6.93
N TYR A 160 2.72 -17.51 6.94
CA TYR A 160 3.96 -18.10 7.40
C TYR A 160 4.64 -17.17 8.39
N ALA A 161 4.92 -17.66 9.60
CA ALA A 161 5.76 -16.97 10.57
C ALA A 161 7.23 -17.13 10.24
N VAL A 162 7.98 -16.02 10.36
CA VAL A 162 9.42 -15.98 10.12
C VAL A 162 10.17 -16.14 11.44
N HIS A 163 10.82 -17.30 11.60
CA HIS A 163 11.64 -17.63 12.77
C HIS A 163 13.10 -17.77 12.37
N GLY A 164 13.85 -16.66 12.46
CA GLY A 164 15.28 -16.63 12.19
C GLY A 164 15.60 -16.94 10.73
N LYS A 165 15.93 -18.21 10.42
CA LYS A 165 16.23 -18.72 9.07
C LYS A 165 15.15 -19.65 8.50
N ARG A 166 14.02 -19.82 9.19
CA ARG A 166 12.96 -20.77 8.82
C ARG A 166 11.62 -20.07 8.68
N LEU A 167 10.80 -20.58 7.76
CA LEU A 167 9.38 -20.28 7.67
C LEU A 167 8.60 -21.39 8.39
N VAL A 168 7.63 -21.00 9.20
CA VAL A 168 6.70 -21.92 9.88
C VAL A 168 5.30 -21.55 9.44
N LYS A 169 4.61 -22.49 8.78
CA LYS A 169 3.22 -22.30 8.36
C LYS A 169 2.33 -22.12 9.58
N LEU A 170 1.54 -21.05 9.60
CA LEU A 170 0.56 -20.80 10.64
C LEU A 170 -0.69 -21.62 10.31
N LYS A 171 -1.20 -22.37 11.30
CA LYS A 171 -2.49 -23.02 11.14
C LYS A 171 -3.58 -21.96 11.23
N HIS A 172 -4.50 -21.96 10.28
CA HIS A 172 -5.80 -21.36 10.51
C HIS A 172 -6.61 -22.35 11.34
N ASP A 173 -6.87 -21.99 12.60
CA ASP A 173 -7.89 -22.67 13.39
C ASP A 173 -9.20 -22.40 12.66
N THR A 174 -9.68 -23.43 11.95
CA THR A 174 -11.03 -23.43 11.39
C THR A 174 -11.95 -23.64 12.58
N GLU A 175 -12.58 -22.55 13.04
CA GLU A 175 -13.74 -22.62 13.95
C GLU A 175 -14.92 -23.34 13.26
#